data_AF-A0AAN8KQD7-F1
#
_entry.id   AF-A0AAN8KQD7-F1
#
_cell.length_a   1.000
_cell.length_b   1.000
_cell.length_c   1.000
_cell.angle_alpha   90.00
_cell.angle_beta   90.00
_cell.angle_gamma   90.00
#
_symmetry.space_group_name_H-M   'P 1'
#
loop_
_entity.id
_entity.type
_entity.pdbx_description
1 polymer ?
#
loop_
_entity_poly.entity_id
_entity_poly.type
_entity_poly.pdbx_seq_one_letter_code
_entity_poly.pdbx_strand_id
1 'polypeptide(L)'
;MLCIEEQSIQSKFCSLTCDAVGYLGDGLRGIGSKFLRSSQMLTSCSECPTLFIDADTIISYGLLEKMKFSVLELQEYLDTYNNRKEAAIAWLTNCKATFPRGSEGVVITNQPGEYEEKQLELCQRLYKLHFQLLLLFQSYCKLIGQVHAISSVPELMNMSRELNELKGSLQAAAASVTSSDLQAAQETSSSSEPTFLSSEAAVQAVLDALKNHEFTTSICYIRECRRMWPSDIFGSSSEDETQTLLNIYFRHQTLGQTGTFALVGSKQDLSEICVKLMELNGRSGT
;
A
#
# COMPACT_ATOMS: atom_id res chain seq x y z
N MET A 1 -7.30 -7.83 -0.46
CA MET A 1 -6.00 -8.08 0.20
C MET A 1 -4.83 -7.37 -0.48
N LEU A 2 -4.85 -7.09 -1.79
CA LEU A 2 -3.68 -6.53 -2.50
C LEU A 2 -3.48 -5.00 -2.44
N CYS A 3 -4.42 -4.24 -1.87
CA CYS A 3 -4.40 -2.77 -1.99
C CYS A 3 -4.08 -2.04 -0.68
N ILE A 4 -3.94 -2.76 0.44
CA ILE A 4 -3.75 -2.16 1.76
C ILE A 4 -2.26 -2.00 2.12
N GLU A 5 -1.32 -2.65 1.42
CA GLU A 5 0.09 -2.63 1.83
C GLU A 5 1.02 -1.72 1.01
N GLU A 6 0.61 -1.20 -0.15
CA GLU A 6 1.56 -0.55 -1.06
C GLU A 6 2.07 0.80 -0.56
N GLN A 7 1.21 1.67 -0.03
CA GLN A 7 1.64 2.97 0.51
C GLN A 7 2.60 2.79 1.70
N SER A 8 2.39 1.70 2.47
CA SER A 8 3.29 1.26 3.53
C SER A 8 4.63 0.75 2.97
N ILE A 9 4.60 -0.05 1.90
CA ILE A 9 5.79 -0.61 1.24
C ILE A 9 6.65 0.50 0.64
N GLN A 10 6.08 1.44 -0.12
CA GLN A 10 6.81 2.52 -0.78
C GLN A 10 7.50 3.43 0.26
N SER A 11 6.78 3.87 1.30
CA SER A 11 7.33 4.74 2.35
C SER A 11 8.46 4.04 3.13
N LYS A 12 8.24 2.79 3.55
CA LYS A 12 9.25 1.99 4.28
C LYS A 12 10.48 1.71 3.42
N PHE A 13 10.29 1.39 2.13
CA PHE A 13 11.36 1.17 1.18
C PHE A 13 12.21 2.42 0.97
N CYS A 14 11.58 3.58 0.82
CA CYS A 14 12.27 4.84 0.64
C CYS A 14 13.08 5.24 1.87
N SER A 15 12.47 5.15 3.04
CA SER A 15 13.16 5.42 4.31
C SER A 15 14.38 4.51 4.48
N LEU A 16 14.21 3.21 4.29
CA LEU A 16 15.29 2.22 4.38
C LEU A 16 16.41 2.50 3.37
N THR A 17 16.06 2.79 2.12
CA THR A 17 17.04 3.07 1.06
C THR A 17 17.82 4.35 1.35
N CYS A 18 17.15 5.43 1.74
CA CYS A 18 17.79 6.69 2.09
C CYS A 18 18.77 6.52 3.25
N ASP A 19 18.35 5.82 4.31
CA ASP A 19 19.16 5.56 5.49
C ASP A 19 20.38 4.69 5.14
N ALA A 20 20.17 3.60 4.41
CA ALA A 20 21.23 2.66 4.04
C ALA A 20 22.26 3.26 3.08
N VAL A 21 21.85 4.09 2.11
CA VAL A 21 22.78 4.81 1.22
C VAL A 21 23.71 5.72 2.02
N GLY A 22 23.26 6.22 3.17
CA GLY A 22 24.10 7.01 4.06
C GLY A 22 25.29 6.25 4.67
N TYR A 23 25.27 4.91 4.65
CA TYR A 23 26.35 4.06 5.13
C TYR A 23 27.23 3.51 4.02
N LEU A 24 26.91 3.77 2.74
CA LEU A 24 27.76 3.39 1.62
C LEU A 24 28.94 4.36 1.52
N GLY A 25 30.16 3.81 1.43
CA GLY A 25 31.39 4.59 1.27
C GLY A 25 31.51 5.26 -0.11
N ASP A 26 32.53 6.10 -0.28
CA ASP A 26 32.73 6.88 -1.50
C ASP A 26 32.82 6.03 -2.78
N GLY A 27 33.42 4.83 -2.70
CA GLY A 27 33.49 3.88 -3.82
C GLY A 27 32.13 3.37 -4.30
N LEU A 28 31.10 3.41 -3.44
CA LEU A 28 29.74 2.94 -3.74
C LEU A 28 28.74 4.08 -3.92
N ARG A 29 29.18 5.33 -3.81
CA ARG A 29 28.34 6.54 -3.91
C ARG A 29 27.53 6.58 -5.22
N GLY A 30 28.13 6.19 -6.34
CA GLY A 30 27.46 6.13 -7.64
C GLY A 30 26.30 5.13 -7.67
N ILE A 31 26.45 3.98 -7.01
CA ILE A 31 25.38 2.98 -6.87
C ILE A 31 24.31 3.50 -5.91
N GLY A 32 24.73 4.13 -4.79
CA GLY A 32 23.82 4.76 -3.85
C GLY A 32 22.90 5.81 -4.50
N SER A 33 23.43 6.64 -5.40
CA SER A 33 22.62 7.59 -6.18
C SER A 33 21.61 6.90 -7.10
N LYS A 34 21.93 5.73 -7.68
CA LYS A 34 20.98 4.95 -8.48
C LYS A 34 19.84 4.40 -7.61
N PHE A 35 20.15 3.89 -6.41
CA PHE A 35 19.13 3.43 -5.46
C PHE A 35 18.18 4.56 -5.06
N LEU A 36 18.71 5.73 -4.70
CA LEU A 36 17.88 6.90 -4.37
C LEU A 36 16.95 7.28 -5.53
N ARG A 37 17.48 7.32 -6.76
CA ARG A 37 16.69 7.64 -7.95
C ARG A 37 15.59 6.61 -8.21
N SER A 38 15.91 5.31 -8.13
CA SER A 38 14.93 4.23 -8.27
C SER A 38 13.84 4.34 -7.18
N SER A 39 14.23 4.64 -5.95
CA SER A 39 13.32 4.80 -4.82
C SER A 39 12.37 5.98 -4.99
N GLN A 40 12.86 7.12 -5.47
CA GLN A 40 12.04 8.29 -5.78
C GLN A 40 11.04 7.99 -6.90
N MET A 41 11.43 7.25 -7.93
CA MET A 41 10.50 6.86 -8.99
C MET A 41 9.36 5.98 -8.46
N LEU A 42 9.61 5.11 -7.48
CA LEU A 42 8.56 4.32 -6.85
C LEU A 42 7.55 5.18 -6.08
N THR A 43 7.99 6.27 -5.43
CA THR A 43 7.04 7.21 -4.77
C THR A 43 6.11 7.92 -5.74
N SER A 44 6.45 7.97 -7.04
CA SER A 44 5.55 8.53 -8.05
C SER A 44 4.43 7.57 -8.49
N CYS A 45 4.45 6.31 -8.02
CA CYS A 45 3.42 5.30 -8.27
C CYS A 45 2.33 5.32 -7.18
N SER A 46 1.88 6.49 -6.74
CA SER A 46 1.30 6.65 -5.40
C SER A 46 -0.11 6.04 -5.19
N GLU A 47 -0.81 5.64 -6.25
CA GLU A 47 -2.18 5.16 -6.13
C GLU A 47 -2.46 3.95 -7.00
N CYS A 48 -2.23 2.78 -6.42
CA CYS A 48 -2.62 1.55 -7.07
C CYS A 48 -4.13 1.33 -7.07
N PRO A 49 -4.67 0.80 -8.18
CA PRO A 49 -6.09 0.52 -8.25
C PRO A 49 -6.49 -0.67 -7.36
N THR A 50 -7.58 -0.52 -6.64
CA THR A 50 -8.26 -1.56 -5.89
C THR A 50 -9.34 -2.21 -6.72
N LEU A 51 -9.23 -3.53 -6.92
CA LEU A 51 -10.29 -4.33 -7.54
C LEU A 51 -11.30 -4.79 -6.48
N PHE A 52 -12.54 -4.39 -6.68
CA PHE A 52 -13.72 -4.90 -6.00
C PHE A 52 -14.47 -5.83 -6.94
N ILE A 53 -14.73 -7.05 -6.50
CA ILE A 53 -15.48 -8.05 -7.26
C ILE A 53 -16.02 -9.07 -6.26
N ASP A 54 -17.26 -9.51 -6.43
CA ASP A 54 -17.84 -10.54 -5.58
C ASP A 54 -17.34 -11.95 -5.98
N ALA A 55 -17.37 -12.87 -5.03
CA ALA A 55 -16.84 -14.22 -5.21
C ALA A 55 -17.60 -15.00 -6.29
N ASP A 56 -18.93 -14.79 -6.39
CA ASP A 56 -19.77 -15.50 -7.35
C ASP A 56 -19.44 -15.05 -8.79
N THR A 57 -19.13 -13.77 -9.01
CA THR A 57 -18.63 -13.24 -10.29
C THR A 57 -17.27 -13.82 -10.63
N ILE A 58 -16.34 -13.91 -9.67
CA ILE A 58 -15.03 -14.54 -9.90
C ILE A 58 -15.20 -15.97 -10.43
N ILE A 59 -16.09 -16.74 -9.80
CA ILE A 59 -16.33 -18.15 -10.13
C ILE A 59 -17.08 -18.26 -11.47
N SER A 60 -18.21 -17.56 -11.62
CA SER A 60 -19.12 -17.69 -12.76
C SER A 60 -18.48 -17.30 -14.09
N TYR A 61 -17.56 -16.32 -14.07
CA TYR A 61 -16.85 -15.86 -15.26
C TYR A 61 -15.45 -16.49 -15.43
N GLY A 62 -15.11 -17.48 -14.60
CA GLY A 62 -13.83 -18.19 -14.65
C GLY A 62 -12.62 -17.27 -14.47
N LEU A 63 -12.77 -16.17 -13.73
CA LEU A 63 -11.74 -15.15 -13.55
C LEU A 63 -10.60 -15.66 -12.66
N LEU A 64 -10.93 -16.50 -11.68
CA LEU A 64 -9.95 -17.17 -10.84
C LEU A 64 -8.92 -17.92 -11.69
N GLU A 65 -9.37 -18.66 -12.70
CA GLU A 65 -8.46 -19.46 -13.52
C GLU A 65 -7.55 -18.63 -14.42
N LYS A 66 -8.00 -17.42 -14.76
CA LYS A 66 -7.23 -16.44 -15.54
C LYS A 66 -6.17 -15.74 -14.68
N MET A 67 -6.45 -15.51 -13.39
CA MET A 67 -5.61 -14.67 -12.52
C MET A 67 -4.82 -15.45 -11.46
N LYS A 68 -5.18 -16.69 -11.13
CA LYS A 68 -4.62 -17.43 -9.98
C LYS A 68 -3.11 -17.50 -9.99
N PHE A 69 -2.50 -17.77 -11.15
CA PHE A 69 -1.04 -17.87 -11.26
C PHE A 69 -0.37 -16.51 -11.07
N SER A 70 -0.97 -15.43 -11.59
CA SER A 70 -0.48 -14.07 -11.38
C SER A 70 -0.59 -13.64 -9.91
N VAL A 71 -1.66 -14.06 -9.21
CA VAL A 71 -1.84 -13.80 -7.78
C VAL A 71 -0.81 -14.56 -6.95
N LEU A 72 -0.57 -15.84 -7.24
CA LEU A 72 0.43 -16.65 -6.56
C LEU A 72 1.86 -16.14 -6.81
N GLU A 73 2.17 -15.75 -8.05
CA GLU A 73 3.44 -15.12 -8.42
C GLU A 73 3.67 -13.83 -7.63
N LEU A 74 2.63 -12.98 -7.54
CA LEU A 74 2.70 -11.73 -6.80
C LEU A 74 2.90 -11.97 -5.29
N GLN A 75 2.24 -12.98 -4.74
CA GLN A 75 2.41 -13.37 -3.34
C GLN A 75 3.85 -13.84 -3.05
N GLU A 76 4.41 -14.71 -3.88
CA GLU A 76 5.79 -15.18 -3.74
C GLU A 76 6.80 -14.02 -3.81
N TYR A 77 6.58 -13.06 -4.70
CA TYR A 77 7.42 -11.87 -4.78
C TYR A 77 7.30 -10.97 -3.56
N LEU A 78 6.12 -10.86 -2.95
CA LEU A 78 5.89 -10.08 -1.73
C LEU A 78 6.57 -10.74 -0.53
N ASP A 79 6.46 -12.06 -0.40
CA ASP A 79 7.12 -12.81 0.68
C ASP A 79 8.65 -12.71 0.57
N THR A 80 9.19 -12.87 -0.65
CA THR A 80 10.62 -12.68 -0.90
C THR A 80 11.06 -11.24 -0.63
N TYR A 81 10.25 -10.24 -0.99
CA TYR A 81 10.51 -8.83 -0.68
C TYR A 81 10.60 -8.60 0.83
N ASN A 82 9.62 -9.10 1.59
CA ASN A 82 9.59 -8.95 3.04
C ASN A 82 10.83 -9.60 3.69
N ASN A 83 11.20 -10.82 3.28
CA ASN A 83 12.40 -11.49 3.76
C ASN A 83 13.68 -10.69 3.48
N ARG A 84 13.83 -10.14 2.26
CA ARG A 84 15.00 -9.31 1.90
C ARG A 84 15.01 -7.97 2.65
N LYS A 85 13.84 -7.38 2.88
CA LYS A 85 13.68 -6.12 3.61
C LYS A 85 14.16 -6.27 5.04
N GLU A 86 13.70 -7.30 5.74
CA GLU A 86 14.15 -7.59 7.11
C GLU A 86 15.66 -7.88 7.15
N ALA A 87 16.19 -8.65 6.19
CA ALA A 87 17.62 -8.92 6.09
C ALA A 87 18.46 -7.65 5.85
N ALA A 88 17.95 -6.68 5.08
CA ALA A 88 18.60 -5.39 4.85
C ALA A 88 18.54 -4.49 6.10
N ILE A 89 17.39 -4.45 6.79
CA ILE A 89 17.22 -3.71 8.06
C ILE A 89 18.17 -4.23 9.13
N ALA A 90 18.26 -5.55 9.30
CA ALA A 90 19.15 -6.18 10.27
C ALA A 90 20.63 -5.86 9.98
N TRP A 91 21.03 -5.91 8.70
CA TRP A 91 22.40 -5.58 8.30
C TRP A 91 22.73 -4.10 8.45
N LEU A 92 21.80 -3.22 8.08
CA LEU A 92 21.95 -1.79 8.30
C LEU A 92 22.13 -1.49 9.79
N THR A 93 21.29 -2.07 10.64
CA THR A 93 21.39 -1.94 12.10
C THR A 93 22.76 -2.39 12.61
N ASN A 94 23.31 -3.50 12.06
CA ASN A 94 24.68 -3.94 12.38
C ASN A 94 25.74 -2.90 11.95
N CYS A 95 25.60 -2.32 10.75
CA CYS A 95 26.49 -1.25 10.28
C CYS A 95 26.47 -0.05 11.23
N LYS A 96 25.27 0.39 11.64
CA LYS A 96 25.09 1.50 12.60
C LYS A 96 25.79 1.25 13.93
N ALA A 97 25.72 0.02 14.44
CA ALA A 97 26.36 -0.37 15.69
C ALA A 97 27.89 -0.50 15.58
N THR A 98 28.40 -0.90 14.41
CA THR A 98 29.83 -1.15 14.20
C THR A 98 30.61 0.13 13.90
N PHE A 99 30.02 1.06 13.14
CA PHE A 99 30.62 2.35 12.83
C PHE A 99 29.55 3.45 12.80
N PRO A 100 29.25 4.08 13.95
CA PRO A 100 28.31 5.19 14.01
C PRO A 100 28.79 6.32 13.08
N ARG A 101 27.88 6.96 12.35
CA ARG A 101 28.18 8.22 11.64
C ARG A 101 28.66 9.23 12.67
N GLY A 102 29.97 9.42 12.77
CA GLY A 102 30.56 10.45 13.62
C GLY A 102 30.01 11.81 13.20
N SER A 103 29.68 12.66 14.18
CA SER A 103 29.37 14.06 13.89
C SER A 103 30.52 14.67 13.10
N GLU A 104 30.15 15.44 12.07
CA GLU A 104 31.04 16.23 11.21
C GLU A 104 32.32 16.68 11.92
N GLY A 105 33.49 16.19 11.49
CA GLY A 105 34.76 16.83 11.87
C GLY A 105 35.97 15.96 12.19
N VAL A 106 35.93 14.62 12.11
CA VAL A 106 37.16 13.81 12.26
C VAL A 106 37.44 13.06 10.97
N VAL A 107 38.43 13.56 10.23
CA VAL A 107 39.06 12.87 9.10
C VAL A 107 39.78 11.65 9.66
N ILE A 108 39.12 10.48 9.68
CA ILE A 108 39.79 9.21 9.97
C ILE A 108 40.34 8.69 8.65
N THR A 109 41.62 8.95 8.40
CA THR A 109 42.37 8.54 7.20
C THR A 109 42.65 7.04 7.10
N ASN A 110 41.96 6.18 7.85
CA ASN A 110 42.11 4.73 7.77
C ASN A 110 40.74 4.07 8.02
N GLN A 111 40.00 3.76 6.96
CA GLN A 111 38.88 2.83 7.04
C GLN A 111 39.49 1.41 7.09
N PRO A 112 39.45 0.67 8.21
CA PRO A 112 39.86 -0.74 8.22
C PRO A 112 39.04 -1.54 7.17
N GLY A 113 39.68 -2.49 6.48
CA GLY A 113 39.06 -3.28 5.40
C GLY A 113 37.75 -3.98 5.79
N GLU A 114 37.52 -4.19 7.09
CA GLU A 114 36.25 -4.70 7.64
C GLU A 114 35.05 -3.77 7.37
N TYR A 115 35.24 -2.46 7.27
CA TYR A 115 34.17 -1.53 6.92
C TYR A 115 33.78 -1.63 5.44
N GLU A 116 34.76 -1.82 4.56
CA GLU A 116 34.52 -1.95 3.12
C GLU A 116 33.72 -3.24 2.81
N GLU A 117 34.05 -4.35 3.46
CA GLU A 117 33.30 -5.62 3.33
C GLU A 117 31.85 -5.46 3.80
N LYS A 118 31.62 -4.81 4.95
CA LYS A 118 30.27 -4.55 5.47
C LYS A 118 29.45 -3.62 4.56
N GLN A 119 30.09 -2.59 4.00
CA GLN A 119 29.47 -1.67 3.05
C GLN A 119 29.09 -2.38 1.74
N LEU A 120 29.96 -3.28 1.25
CA LEU A 120 29.69 -4.07 0.05
C LEU A 120 28.52 -5.04 0.26
N GLU A 121 28.47 -5.73 1.40
CA GLU A 121 27.35 -6.61 1.76
C GLU A 121 26.04 -5.82 1.91
N LEU A 122 26.08 -4.62 2.51
CA LEU A 122 24.92 -3.73 2.56
C LEU A 122 24.45 -3.34 1.15
N CYS A 123 25.38 -2.96 0.28
CA CYS A 123 25.09 -2.64 -1.11
C CYS A 123 24.48 -3.82 -1.86
N GLN A 124 24.99 -5.04 -1.65
CA GLN A 124 24.45 -6.25 -2.28
C GLN A 124 23.02 -6.56 -1.81
N ARG A 125 22.75 -6.39 -0.50
CA ARG A 125 21.40 -6.54 0.06
C ARG A 125 20.43 -5.50 -0.49
N LEU A 126 20.85 -4.24 -0.58
CA LEU A 126 20.05 -3.19 -1.21
C LEU A 126 19.76 -3.50 -2.68
N TYR A 127 20.75 -3.96 -3.45
CA TYR A 127 20.57 -4.36 -4.83
C TYR A 127 19.51 -5.47 -4.96
N LYS A 128 19.64 -6.54 -4.17
CA LYS A 128 18.68 -7.65 -4.14
C LYS A 128 17.28 -7.16 -3.74
N LEU A 129 17.18 -6.23 -2.80
CA LEU A 129 15.90 -5.67 -2.36
C LEU A 129 15.25 -4.83 -3.47
N HIS A 130 16.00 -3.94 -4.13
CA HIS A 130 15.53 -3.13 -5.26
C HIS A 130 15.07 -4.01 -6.42
N PHE A 131 15.86 -5.02 -6.78
CA PHE A 131 15.50 -5.96 -7.83
C PHE A 131 14.22 -6.74 -7.48
N GLN A 132 14.06 -7.16 -6.22
CA GLN A 132 12.86 -7.85 -5.78
C GLN A 132 11.61 -6.96 -5.86
N LEU A 133 11.74 -5.68 -5.50
CA LEU A 133 10.65 -4.72 -5.61
C LEU A 133 10.26 -4.47 -7.08
N LEU A 134 11.24 -4.46 -7.99
CA LEU A 134 10.96 -4.39 -9.43
C LEU A 134 10.12 -5.59 -9.90
N LEU A 135 10.48 -6.82 -9.49
CA LEU A 135 9.71 -8.03 -9.84
C LEU A 135 8.28 -7.97 -9.28
N LEU A 136 8.14 -7.55 -8.03
CA LEU A 136 6.84 -7.35 -7.40
C LEU A 136 5.98 -6.37 -8.20
N PHE A 137 6.54 -5.22 -8.58
CA PHE A 137 5.84 -4.18 -9.34
C PHE A 137 5.48 -4.64 -10.76
N GLN A 138 6.36 -5.38 -11.44
CA GLN A 138 6.06 -5.96 -12.76
C GLN A 138 4.94 -6.99 -12.70
N SER A 139 4.97 -7.88 -11.72
CA SER A 139 3.90 -8.87 -11.50
C SER A 139 2.59 -8.18 -11.18
N TYR A 140 2.63 -7.10 -10.41
CA TYR A 140 1.46 -6.30 -10.12
C TYR A 140 0.89 -5.63 -11.37
N CYS A 141 1.73 -5.01 -12.22
CA CYS A 141 1.30 -4.41 -13.48
C CYS A 141 0.66 -5.45 -14.42
N LYS A 142 1.23 -6.66 -14.49
CA LYS A 142 0.67 -7.79 -15.24
C LYS A 142 -0.72 -8.18 -14.72
N LEU A 143 -0.88 -8.26 -13.39
CA LEU A 143 -2.17 -8.55 -12.76
C LEU A 143 -3.20 -7.45 -13.09
N ILE A 144 -2.82 -6.17 -12.98
CA ILE A 144 -3.69 -5.05 -13.33
C ILE A 144 -4.06 -5.05 -14.81
N GLY A 145 -3.15 -5.42 -15.71
CA GLY A 145 -3.46 -5.62 -17.13
C GLY A 145 -4.53 -6.70 -17.34
N GLN A 146 -4.45 -7.82 -16.60
CA GLN A 146 -5.48 -8.86 -16.63
C GLN A 146 -6.82 -8.35 -16.08
N VAL A 147 -6.81 -7.55 -15.01
CA VAL A 147 -8.03 -6.91 -14.46
C VAL A 147 -8.66 -5.93 -15.45
N HIS A 148 -7.87 -5.15 -16.18
CA HIS A 148 -8.41 -4.29 -17.24
C HIS A 148 -9.07 -5.10 -18.36
N ALA A 149 -8.55 -6.27 -18.71
CA ALA A 149 -9.21 -7.16 -19.66
C ALA A 149 -10.57 -7.67 -19.14
N ILE A 150 -10.73 -7.82 -17.82
CA ILE A 150 -12.04 -8.12 -17.20
C ILE A 150 -12.99 -6.93 -17.38
N SER A 151 -12.49 -5.70 -17.25
CA SER A 151 -13.31 -4.51 -17.42
C SER A 151 -13.88 -4.30 -18.82
N SER A 152 -13.34 -5.00 -19.82
CA SER A 152 -13.87 -5.02 -21.19
C SER A 152 -14.93 -6.09 -21.45
N VAL A 153 -15.27 -6.94 -20.47
CA VAL A 153 -16.34 -7.93 -20.60
C VAL A 153 -17.70 -7.22 -20.55
N PRO A 154 -18.50 -7.25 -21.64
CA PRO A 154 -19.73 -6.46 -21.73
C PRO A 154 -20.86 -6.95 -20.82
N GLU A 155 -20.83 -8.20 -20.36
CA GLU A 155 -21.81 -8.73 -19.40
C GLU A 155 -21.56 -8.27 -17.95
N LEU A 156 -20.41 -7.63 -17.68
CA LEU A 156 -20.06 -7.15 -16.35
C LEU A 156 -20.48 -5.69 -16.15
N MET A 157 -21.20 -5.42 -15.07
CA MET A 157 -21.54 -4.08 -14.60
C MET A 157 -20.33 -3.44 -13.91
N ASN A 158 -19.93 -2.27 -14.44
CA ASN A 158 -18.76 -1.54 -13.98
C ASN A 158 -19.15 -0.38 -13.06
N MET A 159 -18.92 -0.53 -11.75
CA MET A 159 -19.17 0.49 -10.72
C MET A 159 -17.92 1.33 -10.38
N SER A 160 -16.86 1.26 -11.19
CA SER A 160 -15.59 1.96 -10.91
C SER A 160 -15.76 3.46 -10.72
N ARG A 161 -16.65 4.09 -11.51
CA ARG A 161 -16.90 5.54 -11.41
C ARG A 161 -17.51 5.90 -10.05
N GLU A 162 -18.61 5.24 -9.71
CA GLU A 162 -19.38 5.47 -8.49
C GLU A 162 -18.51 5.29 -7.25
N LEU A 163 -17.72 4.21 -7.21
CA LEU A 163 -16.82 3.96 -6.08
C LEU A 163 -15.63 4.92 -6.01
N ASN A 164 -15.10 5.40 -7.15
CA ASN A 164 -14.05 6.42 -7.13
C ASN A 164 -14.58 7.77 -6.62
N GLU A 165 -15.79 8.17 -7.03
CA GLU A 165 -16.46 9.37 -6.52
C GLU A 165 -16.70 9.25 -5.01
N LEU A 166 -17.24 8.11 -4.57
CA LEU A 166 -17.46 7.82 -3.15
C LEU A 166 -16.14 7.85 -2.35
N LYS A 167 -15.07 7.24 -2.88
CA LYS A 167 -13.73 7.28 -2.26
C LYS A 167 -13.25 8.73 -2.07
N GLY A 168 -13.35 9.56 -3.09
CA GLY A 168 -12.93 10.96 -3.03
C GLY A 168 -13.74 11.76 -1.99
N SER A 169 -15.06 11.58 -1.96
CA SER A 169 -15.92 12.23 -0.97
C SER A 169 -15.61 11.79 0.47
N LEU A 170 -15.38 10.49 0.69
CA LEU A 170 -15.02 9.95 1.99
C LEU A 170 -13.64 10.42 2.46
N GLN A 171 -12.65 10.49 1.57
CA GLN A 171 -11.32 11.03 1.90
C GLN A 171 -11.39 12.51 2.31
N ALA A 172 -12.17 13.31 1.59
CA ALA A 172 -12.40 14.71 1.95
C ALA A 172 -13.11 14.86 3.31
N ALA A 173 -14.10 13.99 3.59
CA ALA A 173 -14.77 13.96 4.88
C ALA A 173 -13.83 13.53 6.02
N ALA A 174 -13.03 12.48 5.82
CA ALA A 174 -12.07 11.99 6.80
C ALA A 174 -11.00 13.02 7.17
N ALA A 175 -10.49 13.77 6.18
CA ALA A 175 -9.58 14.89 6.41
C ALA A 175 -10.25 16.00 7.24
N SER A 176 -11.53 16.29 6.97
CA SER A 176 -12.30 17.31 7.70
C SER A 176 -12.56 16.90 9.15
N VAL A 177 -12.95 15.65 9.41
CA VAL A 177 -13.17 15.14 10.78
C VAL A 177 -11.87 15.11 11.58
N THR A 178 -10.76 14.71 10.97
CA THR A 178 -9.46 14.68 11.65
C THR A 178 -9.02 16.08 12.11
N SER A 179 -9.36 17.12 11.34
CA SER A 179 -9.11 18.51 11.75
C SER A 179 -9.98 18.98 12.92
N SER A 180 -11.21 18.47 13.03
CA SER A 180 -12.13 18.74 14.14
C SER A 180 -11.85 17.90 15.39
N ASP A 181 -11.44 16.64 15.25
CA ASP A 181 -11.06 15.76 16.38
C ASP A 181 -9.79 16.25 17.07
N LEU A 182 -8.87 16.89 16.35
CA LEU A 182 -7.73 17.59 16.94
C LEU A 182 -8.15 18.80 17.81
N GLN A 183 -9.33 19.38 17.56
CA GLN A 183 -9.93 20.42 18.39
C GLN A 183 -10.78 19.84 19.54
N ALA A 184 -11.51 18.75 19.30
CA ALA A 184 -12.35 18.08 20.29
C ALA A 184 -11.55 17.23 21.30
N ALA A 185 -10.34 16.76 20.98
CA ALA A 185 -9.50 16.01 21.91
C ALA A 185 -9.01 16.84 23.13
N GLN A 186 -9.22 18.17 23.14
CA GLN A 186 -9.03 19.00 24.33
C GLN A 186 -10.24 19.01 25.29
N GLU A 187 -11.40 18.55 24.85
CA GLU A 187 -12.63 18.62 25.64
C GLU A 187 -13.46 17.34 25.44
N THR A 188 -13.64 16.57 26.51
CA THR A 188 -14.59 15.45 26.70
C THR A 188 -14.08 14.02 26.54
N SER A 189 -13.47 13.53 27.63
CA SER A 189 -13.64 12.16 28.09
C SER A 189 -15.02 12.01 28.76
N SER A 190 -16.03 11.47 28.07
CA SER A 190 -17.24 11.01 28.73
C SER A 190 -17.89 9.83 28.01
N SER A 191 -18.11 8.76 28.78
CA SER A 191 -18.78 7.53 28.36
C SER A 191 -20.16 7.85 27.80
N SER A 192 -20.37 7.54 26.52
CA SER A 192 -21.70 7.57 25.89
C SER A 192 -22.25 6.15 25.81
N GLU A 193 -23.57 6.02 25.97
CA GLU A 193 -24.33 4.79 25.68
C GLU A 193 -24.00 4.26 24.27
N PRO A 194 -24.14 2.95 24.01
CA PRO A 194 -23.90 2.42 22.67
C PRO A 194 -24.91 3.03 21.69
N THR A 195 -24.42 3.77 20.69
CA THR A 195 -25.25 4.42 19.65
C THR A 195 -26.00 3.38 18.80
N PHE A 196 -25.53 2.13 18.77
CA PHE A 196 -26.13 1.05 17.98
C PHE A 196 -26.46 -0.16 18.85
N LEU A 197 -27.61 -0.78 18.58
CA LEU A 197 -28.12 -1.94 19.31
C LEU A 197 -27.54 -3.28 18.80
N SER A 198 -27.05 -3.34 17.55
CA SER A 198 -26.39 -4.51 16.96
C SER A 198 -25.44 -4.11 15.82
N SER A 199 -24.59 -5.06 15.39
CA SER A 199 -23.66 -4.85 14.27
C SER A 199 -24.40 -4.62 12.94
N GLU A 200 -25.52 -5.33 12.73
CA GLU A 200 -26.36 -5.22 11.55
C GLU A 200 -27.06 -3.87 11.48
N ALA A 201 -27.55 -3.37 12.63
CA ALA A 201 -28.14 -2.03 12.72
C ALA A 201 -27.11 -0.94 12.40
N ALA A 202 -25.86 -1.13 12.84
CA ALA A 202 -24.77 -0.22 12.53
C ALA A 202 -24.40 -0.24 11.04
N VAL A 203 -24.36 -1.42 10.40
CA VAL A 203 -24.16 -1.53 8.94
C VAL A 203 -25.25 -0.78 8.19
N GLN A 204 -26.51 -0.96 8.59
CA GLN A 204 -27.62 -0.29 7.93
C GLN A 204 -27.52 1.23 8.07
N ALA A 205 -27.20 1.73 9.27
CA ALA A 205 -27.01 3.15 9.52
C ALA A 205 -25.85 3.74 8.69
N VAL A 206 -24.73 3.02 8.58
CA VAL A 206 -23.62 3.40 7.70
C VAL A 206 -24.06 3.46 6.25
N LEU A 207 -24.77 2.44 5.76
CA LEU A 207 -25.24 2.40 4.37
C LEU A 207 -26.24 3.51 4.06
N ASP A 208 -27.13 3.83 4.99
CA ASP A 208 -28.10 4.91 4.83
C ASP A 208 -27.41 6.28 4.82
N ALA A 209 -26.43 6.50 5.70
CA ALA A 209 -25.60 7.71 5.68
C ALA A 209 -24.83 7.85 4.35
N LEU A 210 -24.24 6.77 3.84
CA LEU A 210 -23.55 6.77 2.54
C LEU A 210 -24.50 7.09 1.38
N LYS A 211 -25.73 6.54 1.38
CA LYS A 211 -26.76 6.82 0.37
C LYS A 211 -27.26 8.25 0.41
N ASN A 212 -27.35 8.83 1.60
CA ASN A 212 -27.78 10.22 1.82
C ASN A 212 -26.64 11.24 1.62
N HIS A 213 -25.45 10.80 1.19
CA HIS A 213 -24.26 11.62 1.04
C HIS A 213 -23.76 12.26 2.35
N GLU A 214 -24.09 11.66 3.49
CA GLU A 214 -23.66 12.06 4.84
C GLU A 214 -22.29 11.44 5.18
N PHE A 215 -21.27 11.83 4.42
CA PHE A 215 -19.93 11.21 4.48
C PHE A 215 -19.23 11.41 5.83
N THR A 216 -19.33 12.60 6.41
CA THR A 216 -18.78 12.91 7.75
C THR A 216 -19.40 12.00 8.81
N THR A 217 -20.73 11.84 8.78
CA THR A 217 -21.46 10.94 9.67
C THR A 217 -21.00 9.49 9.50
N SER A 218 -20.81 9.05 8.25
CA SER A 218 -20.32 7.70 7.93
C SER A 218 -18.92 7.44 8.51
N ILE A 219 -18.03 8.44 8.48
CA ILE A 219 -16.70 8.37 9.10
C ILE A 219 -16.79 8.30 10.64
N CYS A 220 -17.68 9.08 11.26
CA CYS A 220 -17.90 8.98 12.70
C CYS A 220 -18.45 7.61 13.10
N TYR A 221 -19.43 7.09 12.35
CA TYR A 221 -20.01 5.78 12.58
C TYR A 221 -18.95 4.67 12.48
N ILE A 222 -18.08 4.68 11.46
CA ILE A 222 -17.05 3.62 11.34
C ILE A 222 -16.06 3.65 12.52
N ARG A 223 -15.66 4.83 12.99
CA ARG A 223 -14.81 5.00 14.18
C ARG A 223 -15.46 4.44 15.43
N GLU A 224 -16.75 4.72 15.63
CA GLU A 224 -17.50 4.20 16.76
C GLU A 224 -17.71 2.68 16.68
N CYS A 225 -18.05 2.17 15.49
CA CYS A 225 -18.23 0.74 15.25
C CYS A 225 -16.95 -0.05 15.54
N ARG A 226 -15.76 0.49 15.18
CA ARG A 226 -14.46 -0.12 15.52
C ARG A 226 -14.19 -0.19 17.03
N ARG A 227 -14.76 0.73 17.82
CA ARG A 227 -14.67 0.72 19.28
C ARG A 227 -15.59 -0.33 19.91
N MET A 228 -16.78 -0.54 19.35
CA MET A 228 -17.77 -1.48 19.87
C MET A 228 -17.53 -2.93 19.40
N TRP A 229 -17.11 -3.09 18.14
CA TRP A 229 -16.84 -4.38 17.48
C TRP A 229 -15.47 -4.36 16.79
N PRO A 230 -14.37 -4.40 17.58
CA PRO A 230 -13.03 -4.33 17.03
C PRO A 230 -12.73 -5.53 16.13
N SER A 231 -12.22 -5.28 14.93
CA SER A 231 -11.82 -6.31 13.95
C SER A 231 -12.97 -7.17 13.39
N ASP A 232 -14.22 -6.74 13.55
CA ASP A 232 -15.36 -7.28 12.80
C ASP A 232 -15.36 -6.70 11.36
N ILE A 233 -16.50 -6.72 10.67
CA ILE A 233 -16.71 -6.11 9.34
C ILE A 233 -16.29 -4.63 9.22
N PHE A 234 -16.12 -3.94 10.35
CA PHE A 234 -15.70 -2.55 10.46
C PHE A 234 -14.17 -2.35 10.48
N GLY A 235 -13.41 -3.44 10.47
CA GLY A 235 -11.94 -3.42 10.45
C GLY A 235 -11.30 -3.07 11.79
N SER A 236 -9.98 -3.03 11.79
CA SER A 236 -9.14 -2.63 12.92
C SER A 236 -8.78 -1.13 12.89
N SER A 237 -8.21 -0.60 13.98
CA SER A 237 -7.73 0.80 14.02
C SER A 237 -6.55 1.09 13.08
N SER A 238 -5.84 0.06 12.63
CA SER A 238 -4.74 0.18 11.65
C SER A 238 -5.21 0.21 10.20
N GLU A 239 -6.47 -0.14 9.92
CA GLU A 239 -7.01 -0.16 8.57
C GLU A 239 -7.56 1.21 8.15
N ASP A 240 -7.45 1.50 6.86
CA ASP A 240 -8.01 2.71 6.27
C ASP A 240 -9.55 2.72 6.35
N GLU A 241 -10.09 3.76 7.01
CA GLU A 241 -11.53 3.94 7.23
C GLU A 241 -12.30 4.05 5.91
N THR A 242 -11.72 4.76 4.94
CA THR A 242 -12.31 4.94 3.60
C THR A 242 -12.45 3.59 2.92
N GLN A 243 -11.39 2.78 2.89
CA GLN A 243 -11.40 1.46 2.27
C GLN A 243 -12.39 0.51 2.95
N THR A 244 -12.51 0.54 4.28
CA THR A 244 -13.53 -0.25 4.99
C THR A 244 -14.95 0.14 4.56
N LEU A 245 -15.26 1.45 4.52
CA LEU A 245 -16.58 1.94 4.09
C LEU A 245 -16.91 1.57 2.65
N LEU A 246 -15.93 1.66 1.74
CA LEU A 246 -16.08 1.19 0.36
C LEU A 246 -16.38 -0.31 0.28
N ASN A 247 -15.72 -1.14 1.10
CA ASN A 247 -15.97 -2.58 1.16
C ASN A 247 -17.40 -2.89 1.62
N ILE A 248 -17.89 -2.19 2.65
CA ILE A 248 -19.26 -2.33 3.17
C ILE A 248 -20.27 -1.95 2.09
N TYR A 249 -20.07 -0.79 1.45
CA TYR A 249 -20.93 -0.30 0.38
C TYR A 249 -21.00 -1.25 -0.82
N PHE A 250 -19.83 -1.66 -1.33
CA PHE A 250 -19.75 -2.55 -2.49
C PHE A 250 -20.41 -3.89 -2.19
N ARG A 251 -20.09 -4.50 -1.05
CA ARG A 251 -20.64 -5.81 -0.65
C ARG A 251 -22.16 -5.77 -0.53
N HIS A 252 -22.72 -4.67 -0.03
CA HIS A 252 -24.17 -4.51 0.03
C HIS A 252 -24.78 -4.37 -1.38
N GLN A 253 -24.14 -3.62 -2.28
CA GLN A 253 -24.66 -3.44 -3.65
C GLN A 253 -24.61 -4.70 -4.50
N THR A 254 -23.63 -5.57 -4.28
CA THR A 254 -23.52 -6.84 -5.01
C THR A 254 -24.27 -7.99 -4.33
N LEU A 255 -25.03 -7.74 -3.25
CA LEU A 255 -25.72 -8.80 -2.53
C LEU A 255 -26.78 -9.45 -3.41
N GLY A 256 -26.60 -10.74 -3.71
CA GLY A 256 -27.53 -11.50 -4.56
C GLY A 256 -27.47 -11.16 -6.05
N GLN A 257 -26.48 -10.39 -6.48
CA GLN A 257 -26.23 -10.07 -7.89
C GLN A 257 -24.86 -10.57 -8.31
N THR A 258 -24.79 -11.25 -9.45
CA THR A 258 -23.52 -11.64 -10.09
C THR A 258 -23.27 -10.75 -11.30
N GLY A 259 -22.01 -10.54 -11.63
CA GLY A 259 -21.58 -9.73 -12.76
C GLY A 259 -21.17 -8.31 -12.41
N THR A 260 -20.86 -7.97 -11.15
CA THR A 260 -20.50 -6.59 -10.77
C THR A 260 -19.04 -6.49 -10.33
N PHE A 261 -18.33 -5.47 -10.83
CA PHE A 261 -16.96 -5.17 -10.42
C PHE A 261 -16.71 -3.66 -10.36
N ALA A 262 -15.66 -3.26 -9.66
CA ALA A 262 -15.15 -1.90 -9.67
C ALA A 262 -13.63 -1.86 -9.52
N LEU A 263 -12.98 -0.95 -10.25
CA LEU A 263 -11.56 -0.66 -10.17
C LEU A 263 -11.37 0.78 -9.66
N VAL A 264 -10.90 0.91 -8.42
CA VAL A 264 -10.89 2.18 -7.68
C VAL A 264 -9.46 2.64 -7.41
N GLY A 265 -9.05 3.80 -7.90
CA GLY A 265 -7.68 4.30 -7.80
C GLY A 265 -7.22 4.96 -9.10
N SER A 266 -5.93 5.31 -9.16
CA SER A 266 -5.39 6.01 -10.32
C SER A 266 -5.48 5.17 -11.59
N LYS A 267 -5.85 5.82 -12.70
CA LYS A 267 -5.80 5.27 -14.05
C LYS A 267 -4.41 5.36 -14.69
N GLN A 268 -3.40 5.75 -13.92
CA GLN A 268 -2.06 5.93 -14.45
C GLN A 268 -1.51 4.61 -14.99
N ASP A 269 -0.97 4.65 -16.19
CA ASP A 269 -0.32 3.49 -16.79
C ASP A 269 0.99 3.19 -16.05
N LEU A 270 0.94 2.19 -15.17
CA LEU A 270 2.08 1.74 -14.38
C LEU A 270 3.17 1.09 -15.26
N SER A 271 2.86 0.76 -16.53
CA SER A 271 3.80 0.15 -17.47
C SER A 271 4.97 1.08 -17.81
N GLU A 272 4.72 2.39 -17.94
CA GLU A 272 5.77 3.37 -18.21
C GLU A 272 6.77 3.46 -17.04
N ILE A 273 6.26 3.34 -15.80
CA ILE A 273 7.09 3.37 -14.61
C ILE A 273 7.90 2.07 -14.48
N CYS A 274 7.29 0.92 -14.81
CA CYS A 274 8.00 -0.36 -14.92
C CYS A 274 9.19 -0.27 -15.88
N VAL A 275 9.00 0.29 -17.08
CA VAL A 275 10.06 0.45 -18.08
C VAL A 275 11.19 1.32 -17.54
N LYS A 276 10.87 2.48 -16.97
CA LYS A 276 11.88 3.39 -16.41
C LYS A 276 12.64 2.77 -15.22
N LEU A 277 11.95 2.03 -14.34
CA LEU A 277 12.60 1.29 -13.25
C LEU A 277 13.50 0.19 -13.78
N MET A 278 13.09 -0.52 -14.84
CA MET A 278 13.89 -1.54 -15.48
C MET A 278 15.16 -0.96 -16.12
N GLU A 279 15.07 0.21 -16.77
CA GLU A 279 16.23 0.91 -17.35
C GLU A 279 17.23 1.38 -16.29
N LEU A 280 16.75 1.89 -15.16
CA LEU A 280 17.62 2.31 -14.05
C LEU A 280 18.35 1.13 -13.39
N ASN A 281 17.70 -0.02 -13.32
CA ASN A 281 18.25 -1.24 -12.71
C ASN A 281 19.12 -2.05 -13.71
N GLY A 282 18.84 -1.97 -15.01
CA GLY A 282 19.53 -2.67 -16.09
C GLY A 282 20.88 -2.06 -16.51
N ARG A 283 21.15 -0.79 -16.23
CA ARG A 283 22.45 -0.13 -16.48
C ARG A 283 23.53 -0.50 -15.44
N SER A 284 23.58 -1.77 -15.06
CA SER A 284 24.54 -2.31 -14.09
C SER A 284 25.74 -3.01 -14.75
N GLY A 285 25.90 -2.89 -16.08
CA GLY A 285 27.00 -3.51 -16.80
C GLY A 285 27.44 -2.69 -18.01
N THR A 286 28.18 -1.61 -17.76
CA THR A 286 29.20 -1.03 -18.64
C THR A 286 30.18 -0.28 -17.78
#